data_AF-A0A847JFF1-F1
#
_entry.id   AF-A0A847JFF1-F1
#
_cell.length_a   1.000
_cell.length_b   1.000
_cell.length_c   1.000
_cell.angle_alpha   90.00
_cell.angle_beta   90.00
_cell.angle_gamma   90.00
#
_symmetry.space_group_name_H-M   'P 1'
#
loop_
_entity.id
_entity.type
_entity.pdbx_description
1 polymer ?
#
loop_
_entity_poly.entity_id
_entity_poly.type
_entity_poly.pdbx_seq_one_letter_code
_entity_poly.pdbx_strand_id
1 'polypeptide(L)'
;MLAVLWLLSGCSATKEIANVEPVASGESWQAQYRQMPEGAAPLEAGASAAANAERCTGPAGAGIEQAALRAVPRDTEVLSIGDLLDVSLPDDVTFSGKYRVSQDGTLRIVHLPPVRALGRTVDAVQAELARVLVAAGTY
;
A
#
# COMPACT_ATOMS: atom_id res chain seq x y z
N MET A 1 39.43 -33.32 37.95
CA MET A 1 38.26 -33.61 37.09
C MET A 1 37.02 -33.30 37.89
N LEU A 2 36.22 -32.31 37.49
CA LEU A 2 34.76 -32.31 37.63
C LEU A 2 34.23 -31.09 36.86
N ALA A 3 33.98 -31.29 35.56
CA ALA A 3 33.16 -30.40 34.76
C ALA A 3 31.72 -30.93 34.88
N VAL A 4 30.85 -30.20 35.59
CA VAL A 4 29.44 -30.56 35.71
C VAL A 4 28.60 -29.58 34.90
N LEU A 5 28.02 -30.17 33.85
CA LEU A 5 26.95 -29.74 32.94
C LEU A 5 26.08 -28.56 33.41
N TRP A 6 26.11 -27.50 32.63
CA TRP A 6 25.05 -26.50 32.49
C TRP A 6 24.36 -26.71 31.14
N LEU A 7 23.17 -27.31 31.11
CA LEU A 7 22.23 -27.23 29.98
C LEU A 7 20.89 -27.75 30.50
N LEU A 8 19.89 -26.87 30.76
CA LEU A 8 18.44 -27.17 30.72
C LEU A 8 17.53 -25.99 31.20
N SER A 9 17.90 -24.72 31.02
CA SER A 9 16.97 -23.60 31.27
C SER A 9 16.60 -22.88 29.98
N GLY A 10 15.60 -23.41 29.27
CA GLY A 10 15.14 -22.80 28.00
C GLY A 10 13.72 -23.13 27.54
N CYS A 11 12.92 -23.90 28.28
CA CYS A 11 11.51 -24.08 27.95
C CYS A 11 10.69 -22.91 28.49
N SER A 12 10.60 -21.82 27.72
CA SER A 12 9.57 -20.80 27.95
C SER A 12 8.23 -21.36 27.48
N ALA A 13 7.29 -21.56 28.41
CA ALA A 13 5.92 -21.91 28.07
C ALA A 13 5.26 -20.68 27.41
N THR A 14 5.24 -20.64 26.08
CA THR A 14 4.51 -19.62 25.34
C THR A 14 3.03 -19.84 25.57
N LYS A 15 2.39 -18.94 26.32
CA LYS A 15 0.93 -18.87 26.40
C LYS A 15 0.40 -18.65 24.98
N GLU A 16 -0.53 -19.49 24.54
CA GLU A 16 -1.21 -19.31 23.27
C GLU A 16 -1.89 -17.94 23.27
N ILE A 17 -1.54 -17.10 22.30
CA ILE A 17 -2.17 -15.80 22.13
C ILE A 17 -3.54 -16.07 21.49
N ALA A 18 -4.53 -16.33 22.34
CA ALA A 18 -5.91 -16.43 21.91
C ALA A 18 -6.37 -15.06 21.41
N ASN A 19 -6.97 -15.02 20.23
CA ASN A 19 -7.59 -13.78 19.78
C ASN A 19 -8.83 -13.51 20.67
N VAL A 20 -8.87 -12.32 21.25
CA VAL A 20 -10.01 -11.86 22.06
C VAL A 20 -11.21 -11.51 21.19
N GLU A 21 -10.98 -11.20 19.92
CA GLU A 21 -12.02 -10.89 18.95
C GLU A 21 -12.42 -12.15 18.16
N PRO A 22 -13.72 -12.33 17.84
CA PRO A 22 -14.18 -13.46 17.06
C PRO A 22 -13.85 -13.26 15.57
N VAL A 23 -12.59 -13.50 15.20
CA VAL A 23 -12.10 -13.44 13.81
C VAL A 23 -12.93 -14.31 12.88
N ALA A 24 -13.36 -15.47 13.37
CA ALA A 24 -14.12 -16.44 12.59
C ALA A 24 -15.51 -15.93 12.17
N SER A 25 -16.10 -14.96 12.89
CA SER A 25 -17.36 -14.30 12.51
C SER A 25 -17.16 -13.03 11.67
N GLY A 26 -15.90 -12.67 11.35
CA GLY A 26 -15.59 -11.45 10.59
C GLY A 26 -15.70 -10.15 11.39
N GLU A 27 -15.80 -10.25 12.73
CA GLU A 27 -15.94 -9.11 13.63
C GLU A 27 -14.59 -8.61 14.16
N SER A 28 -13.47 -9.16 13.66
CA SER A 28 -12.14 -8.66 13.99
C SER A 28 -11.86 -7.36 13.24
N TRP A 29 -11.65 -6.27 13.98
CA TRP A 29 -11.44 -4.94 13.40
C TRP A 29 -10.10 -4.36 13.87
N GLN A 30 -9.07 -4.40 13.01
CA GLN A 30 -7.71 -4.05 13.44
C GLN A 30 -7.45 -2.54 13.60
N ALA A 31 -8.36 -1.65 13.17
CA ALA A 31 -8.14 -0.21 13.34
C ALA A 31 -8.25 0.25 14.81
N GLN A 32 -8.84 -0.57 15.70
CA GLN A 32 -8.94 -0.30 17.14
C GLN A 32 -7.64 -0.51 17.93
N TYR A 33 -6.59 -1.06 17.30
CA TYR A 33 -5.26 -1.16 17.92
C TYR A 33 -4.45 0.15 17.85
N ARG A 34 -5.00 1.22 17.25
CA ARG A 34 -4.50 2.57 17.50
C ARG A 34 -4.94 2.94 18.91
N GLN A 35 -3.98 3.08 19.83
CA GLN A 35 -4.19 3.38 21.26
C GLN A 35 -5.53 4.08 21.53
N MET A 36 -6.49 3.35 22.10
CA MET A 36 -7.69 3.99 22.59
C MET A 36 -7.31 4.87 23.79
N PRO A 37 -7.78 6.13 23.83
CA PRO A 37 -7.54 6.97 24.99
C PRO A 37 -8.13 6.32 26.24
N GLU A 38 -7.45 6.46 27.37
CA GLU A 38 -7.95 5.96 28.65
C GLU A 38 -9.34 6.56 28.93
N GLY A 39 -10.33 5.70 29.20
CA GLY A 39 -11.72 6.11 29.44
C GLY A 39 -12.62 6.14 28.20
N ALA A 40 -12.19 5.62 27.05
CA ALA A 40 -13.07 5.41 25.91
C ALA A 40 -14.28 4.54 26.29
N ALA A 41 -15.48 4.98 25.89
CA ALA A 41 -16.70 4.20 26.09
C ALA A 41 -16.60 2.87 25.32
N PRO A 42 -17.20 1.77 25.84
CA PRO A 42 -17.28 0.51 25.11
C PRO A 42 -17.90 0.74 23.72
N LEU A 43 -17.30 0.15 22.69
CA LEU A 43 -17.93 0.10 21.37
C LEU A 43 -19.14 -0.83 21.45
N GLU A 44 -20.29 -0.37 20.96
CA GLU A 44 -21.51 -1.16 20.88
C GLU A 44 -21.30 -2.40 19.99
N ALA A 45 -21.94 -3.52 20.38
CA ALA A 45 -21.90 -4.74 19.58
C ALA A 45 -22.45 -4.46 18.16
N GLY A 46 -21.69 -4.86 17.12
CA GLY A 46 -22.06 -4.63 15.73
C GLY A 46 -21.69 -3.25 15.16
N ALA A 47 -20.98 -2.39 15.92
CA ALA A 47 -20.50 -1.10 15.43
C ALA A 47 -19.69 -1.23 14.10
N SER A 48 -18.91 -2.30 13.95
CA SER A 48 -18.16 -2.58 12.72
C SER A 48 -19.05 -2.92 11.53
N ALA A 49 -20.13 -3.68 11.74
CA ALA A 49 -21.08 -4.02 10.69
C ALA A 49 -21.82 -2.77 10.19
N ALA A 50 -22.21 -1.88 11.11
CA ALA A 50 -22.80 -0.59 10.78
C ALA A 50 -21.81 0.30 10.00
N ALA A 51 -20.58 0.45 10.49
CA ALA A 51 -19.55 1.26 9.82
C ALA A 51 -19.18 0.73 8.42
N ASN A 52 -19.12 -0.59 8.24
CA ASN A 52 -18.83 -1.22 6.95
C ASN A 52 -20.00 -1.14 5.95
N ALA A 53 -21.23 -0.98 6.43
CA ALA A 53 -22.41 -0.78 5.59
C ALA A 53 -22.48 0.64 5.02
N GLU A 54 -21.79 1.59 5.64
CA GLU A 54 -21.69 2.95 5.14
C GLU A 54 -20.78 3.03 3.91
N ARG A 55 -21.18 3.87 2.94
CA ARG A 55 -20.34 4.11 1.77
C ARG A 55 -19.09 4.87 2.22
N CYS A 56 -17.91 4.29 1.99
CA CYS A 56 -16.65 4.99 2.23
C CYS A 56 -16.63 6.30 1.43
N THR A 57 -16.61 7.42 2.16
CA THR A 57 -16.39 8.74 1.59
C THR A 57 -14.91 9.06 1.70
N GLY A 58 -14.37 9.75 0.69
CA GLY A 58 -13.01 10.27 0.78
C GLY A 58 -12.89 11.29 1.92
N PRO A 59 -11.68 11.56 2.42
CA PRO A 59 -11.49 12.52 3.49
C PRO A 59 -12.07 13.88 3.12
N ALA A 60 -12.75 14.54 4.07
CA ALA A 60 -13.30 15.87 3.88
C ALA A 60 -12.17 16.83 3.45
N GLY A 61 -12.28 17.40 2.25
CA GLY A 61 -11.24 18.26 1.65
C GLY A 61 -10.36 17.61 0.59
N ALA A 62 -10.51 16.30 0.31
CA ALA A 62 -9.84 15.65 -0.83
C ALA A 62 -10.52 16.07 -2.15
N GLY A 63 -10.13 17.23 -2.66
CA GLY A 63 -10.56 17.71 -3.96
C GLY A 63 -10.12 16.79 -5.10
N ILE A 64 -11.05 16.59 -6.04
CA ILE A 64 -10.84 16.32 -7.47
C ILE A 64 -10.34 14.92 -7.89
N GLU A 65 -9.59 14.16 -7.09
CA GLU A 65 -9.04 12.86 -7.58
C GLU A 65 -10.04 11.69 -7.63
N GLN A 66 -11.14 11.74 -6.87
CA GLN A 66 -12.09 10.61 -6.80
C GLN A 66 -13.01 10.48 -8.02
N ALA A 67 -13.20 11.55 -8.79
CA ALA A 67 -13.99 11.48 -10.02
C ALA A 67 -13.29 10.64 -11.11
N ALA A 68 -11.95 10.69 -11.16
CA ALA A 68 -11.16 9.90 -12.11
C ALA A 68 -11.20 8.40 -11.80
N LEU A 69 -11.29 8.02 -10.52
CA LEU A 69 -11.37 6.61 -10.10
C LEU A 69 -12.71 5.93 -10.42
N ARG A 70 -13.78 6.69 -10.68
CA ARG A 70 -15.12 6.15 -11.01
C ARG A 70 -15.31 5.79 -12.48
N ALA A 71 -14.44 6.24 -13.37
CA ALA A 71 -14.56 6.04 -14.81
C ALA A 71 -13.77 4.82 -15.33
N VAL A 72 -12.96 4.19 -14.48
CA VAL A 72 -12.17 3.03 -14.86
C VAL A 72 -13.05 1.78 -14.74
N PRO A 73 -13.23 0.99 -15.82
CA PRO A 73 -13.90 -0.30 -15.71
C PRO A 73 -13.27 -1.12 -14.58
N ARG A 74 -14.08 -1.84 -13.79
CA ARG A 74 -13.59 -2.61 -12.62
C ARG A 74 -12.49 -3.61 -12.97
N ASP A 75 -12.43 -4.04 -14.22
CA ASP A 75 -11.46 -5.02 -14.72
C ASP A 75 -10.19 -4.39 -15.31
N THR A 76 -10.10 -3.05 -15.32
CA THR A 76 -8.92 -2.35 -15.82
C THR A 76 -7.96 -2.08 -14.67
N GLU A 77 -6.79 -2.68 -14.76
CA GLU A 77 -5.69 -2.43 -13.83
C GLU A 77 -5.12 -1.02 -14.06
N VAL A 78 -5.07 -0.23 -12.98
CA VAL A 78 -4.48 1.10 -12.97
C VAL A 78 -3.49 1.21 -11.83
N LEU A 79 -2.45 2.02 -12.05
CA LEU A 79 -1.37 2.22 -11.11
C LEU A 79 -1.82 3.07 -9.92
N SER A 80 -1.37 2.68 -8.75
CA SER A 80 -1.61 3.30 -7.46
C SER A 80 -0.30 3.76 -6.81
N ILE A 81 -0.40 4.58 -5.76
CA ILE A 81 0.77 5.04 -5.01
C ILE A 81 1.45 3.82 -4.37
N GLY A 82 2.76 3.70 -4.56
CA GLY A 82 3.56 2.62 -3.99
C GLY A 82 3.81 1.44 -4.93
N ASP A 83 3.11 1.35 -6.07
CA ASP A 83 3.34 0.28 -7.06
C ASP A 83 4.77 0.31 -7.61
N LEU A 84 5.31 -0.87 -7.90
CA LEU A 84 6.66 -1.06 -8.42
C LEU A 84 6.59 -1.44 -9.90
N LEU A 85 7.14 -0.59 -10.76
CA LEU A 85 7.24 -0.82 -12.19
C LEU A 85 8.68 -1.25 -12.53
N ASP A 86 8.80 -2.24 -13.40
CA ASP A 86 10.06 -2.60 -14.04
C ASP A 86 10.12 -1.92 -15.42
N VAL A 87 11.05 -1.00 -15.59
CA VAL A 87 11.25 -0.25 -16.83
C VAL A 87 12.46 -0.84 -17.53
N SER A 88 12.28 -1.28 -18.78
CA SER A 88 13.36 -1.85 -19.59
C SER A 88 13.41 -1.15 -20.95
N LEU A 89 14.57 -0.61 -21.27
CA LEU A 89 14.93 -0.09 -22.57
C LEU A 89 15.96 -1.02 -23.23
N PRO A 90 15.88 -1.27 -24.54
CA PRO A 90 16.92 -2.00 -25.25
C PRO A 90 18.27 -1.28 -25.10
N ASP A 91 19.29 -2.03 -24.68
CA ASP A 91 20.69 -1.59 -24.60
C ASP A 91 21.01 -0.36 -23.72
N ASP A 92 20.08 0.11 -22.88
CA ASP A 92 20.32 1.23 -21.97
C ASP A 92 20.01 0.90 -20.52
N VAL A 93 21.08 0.87 -19.72
CA VAL A 93 21.04 0.61 -18.29
C VAL A 93 20.77 1.86 -17.43
N THR A 94 20.81 3.04 -18.01
CA THR A 94 20.70 4.33 -17.32
C THR A 94 19.26 4.61 -16.88
N PHE A 95 18.30 4.37 -17.77
CA PHE A 95 16.87 4.57 -17.52
C PHE A 95 16.12 3.25 -17.29
N SER A 96 16.80 2.11 -17.48
CA SER A 96 16.25 0.80 -17.11
C SER A 96 16.41 0.54 -15.62
N GLY A 97 15.40 -0.06 -15.01
CA GLY A 97 15.42 -0.44 -13.60
C GLY A 97 14.04 -0.47 -12.98
N LYS A 98 14.02 -0.68 -11.66
CA LYS A 98 12.78 -0.76 -10.89
C LYS A 98 12.46 0.59 -10.26
N TYR A 99 11.29 1.12 -10.55
CA TYR A 99 10.85 2.43 -10.09
C TYR A 99 9.51 2.32 -9.36
N ARG A 100 9.38 3.07 -8.27
CA ARG A 100 8.15 3.11 -7.48
C ARG A 100 7.31 4.33 -7.84
N VAL A 101 5.99 4.17 -7.91
CA VAL A 101 5.05 5.29 -7.94
C VAL A 101 5.14 6.03 -6.60
N SER A 102 5.57 7.28 -6.66
CA SER A 102 5.79 8.14 -5.50
C SER A 102 4.47 8.56 -4.84
N GLN A 103 4.56 9.12 -3.62
CA GLN A 103 3.39 9.58 -2.86
C GLN A 103 2.57 10.68 -3.55
N ASP A 104 3.20 11.44 -4.44
CA ASP A 104 2.54 12.45 -5.29
C ASP A 104 1.91 11.85 -6.56
N GLY A 105 1.93 10.53 -6.71
CA GLY A 105 1.37 9.81 -7.86
C GLY A 105 2.22 9.87 -9.13
N THR A 106 3.51 10.21 -9.04
CA THR A 106 4.44 10.26 -10.18
C THR A 106 5.47 9.13 -10.16
N LEU A 107 5.92 8.72 -11.34
CA LEU A 107 7.10 7.88 -11.55
C LEU A 107 8.33 8.80 -11.71
N ARG A 108 9.34 8.58 -10.87
CA ARG A 108 10.54 9.42 -10.83
C ARG A 108 11.74 8.62 -11.32
N ILE A 109 12.22 8.97 -12.50
CA ILE A 109 13.41 8.40 -13.13
C ILE A 109 14.48 9.48 -13.14
N VAL A 110 15.73 9.11 -12.83
CA VAL A 110 16.84 10.08 -12.72
C VAL A 110 17.02 10.80 -14.06
N HIS A 111 17.27 12.11 -14.01
CA HIS A 111 17.45 12.99 -15.16
C HIS A 111 16.22 13.22 -16.05
N LEU A 112 15.06 12.65 -15.71
CA LEU A 112 13.80 12.90 -16.42
C LEU A 112 12.83 13.72 -15.55
N PRO A 113 11.97 14.55 -16.17
CA PRO A 113 10.86 15.14 -15.45
C PRO A 113 9.91 14.05 -14.92
N PRO A 114 9.19 14.29 -13.80
CA PRO A 114 8.27 13.32 -13.23
C PRO A 114 7.17 12.92 -14.22
N VAL A 115 6.92 11.61 -14.37
CA VAL A 115 5.86 11.08 -15.23
C VAL A 115 4.63 10.77 -14.40
N ARG A 116 3.46 11.32 -14.73
CA ARG A 116 2.22 11.06 -13.98
C ARG A 116 1.78 9.60 -14.17
N ALA A 117 1.59 8.88 -13.07
CA ALA A 117 1.27 7.44 -13.06
C ALA A 117 -0.05 7.09 -12.34
N LEU A 118 -0.36 7.77 -11.23
CA LEU A 118 -1.56 7.47 -10.43
C LEU A 118 -2.85 7.51 -11.27
N GLY A 119 -3.62 6.43 -11.20
CA GLY A 119 -4.89 6.26 -11.91
C GLY A 119 -4.75 5.98 -13.40
N ARG A 120 -3.53 5.70 -13.89
CA ARG A 120 -3.27 5.38 -15.30
C ARG A 120 -2.87 3.91 -15.47
N THR A 121 -3.14 3.37 -16.64
CA THR A 121 -2.66 2.02 -17.01
C THR A 121 -1.15 2.03 -17.27
N VAL A 122 -0.52 0.86 -17.21
CA VAL A 122 0.90 0.68 -17.54
C VAL A 122 1.20 1.20 -18.94
N ASP A 123 0.39 0.84 -19.94
CA ASP A 123 0.57 1.28 -21.33
C ASP A 123 0.53 2.80 -21.47
N ALA A 124 -0.37 3.47 -20.75
CA ALA A 124 -0.48 4.92 -20.79
C ALA A 124 0.74 5.62 -20.17
N VAL A 125 1.33 5.03 -19.12
CA VAL A 125 2.58 5.50 -18.51
C VAL A 125 3.76 5.21 -19.41
N GLN A 126 3.83 4.04 -20.04
CA GLN A 126 4.89 3.68 -20.99
C GLN A 126 4.93 4.65 -22.18
N ALA A 127 3.77 4.94 -22.79
CA ALA A 127 3.68 5.88 -23.90
C ALA A 127 4.11 7.30 -23.50
N GLU A 128 3.77 7.75 -22.29
CA GLU A 128 4.21 9.05 -21.78
C GLU A 128 5.72 9.07 -21.50
N LEU A 129 6.25 8.02 -20.88
CA LEU A 129 7.68 7.90 -20.60
C LEU A 129 8.51 7.93 -21.90
N ALA A 130 8.06 7.24 -22.95
CA ALA A 130 8.70 7.29 -24.26
C ALA A 130 8.74 8.72 -24.82
N ARG A 131 7.65 9.49 -24.70
CA ARG A 131 7.62 10.90 -25.11
C ARG A 131 8.60 11.75 -24.30
N VAL A 132 8.66 11.52 -22.98
CA VAL A 132 9.54 12.28 -22.08
C VAL A 132 11.02 12.02 -22.39
N LEU A 133 11.40 10.77 -22.68
CA LEU A 133 12.76 10.41 -23.10
C LEU A 133 13.18 11.17 -24.37
N VAL A 134 12.32 11.18 -25.38
CA VAL A 134 12.60 11.90 -26.64
C VAL A 134 12.67 13.42 -26.41
N ALA A 135 11.73 13.97 -25.63
CA ALA A 135 11.70 15.40 -25.34
C ALA A 135 12.91 15.87 -24.51
N ALA A 136 13.49 14.99 -23.69
CA ALA A 136 14.71 15.26 -22.93
C ALA A 136 15.99 15.17 -23.79
N GLY A 137 15.88 14.72 -25.05
CA GLY A 137 17.01 14.52 -25.96
C GLY A 137 17.88 13.34 -25.58
N THR A 138 17.35 12.37 -24.83
CA THR A 138 18.07 11.15 -24.45
C THR A 138 17.87 10.02 -25.45
N TYR A 139 16.88 10.14 -26.36
CA TYR A 139 16.52 9.22 -27.45
C TYR A 139 15.95 10.00 -28.65
#